data_AF-A0A2C9VGF9-F1
#
_entry.id   AF-A0A2C9VGF9-F1
#
_cell.length_a   1.000
_cell.length_b   1.000
_cell.length_c   1.000
_cell.angle_alpha   90.00
_cell.angle_beta   90.00
_cell.angle_gamma   90.00
#
_symmetry.space_group_name_H-M   'P 1'
#
loop_
_entity.id
_entity.type
_entity.pdbx_description
1 polymer ?
#
loop_
_entity_poly.entity_id
_entity_poly.type
_entity_poly.pdbx_seq_one_letter_code
_entity_poly.pdbx_strand_id
1 'polypeptide(L)'
;MPCWKVLFLLFFIPLLLIFLISPSTVSSYSLDVKVSSSVKVNLSVYYETLCPSCANFIVKNLMSIFNDGLFDIINLRMVPWGNAHMNRVNNTIVCQNGLDECELNTIQACAINVFRDVNKYYGLIFCMEFLAIEGRHQNWQTCFDSLGLSAKSVLKCYNNGTGTKLEVEHGYETAHLDPPQSFLPWVVVNYQPLGNCRITTILQLMYAMLTKALLNPVSANCLQQISAQ
;
A
#
# COMPACT_ATOMS: atom_id res chain seq x y z
N MET A 1 -50.40 22.22 75.72
CA MET A 1 -49.31 21.81 76.64
C MET A 1 -48.27 21.05 75.81
N PRO A 2 -46.97 21.40 75.85
CA PRO A 2 -46.06 21.18 74.74
C PRO A 2 -45.33 19.82 74.82
N CYS A 3 -45.46 19.01 73.78
CA CYS A 3 -44.70 17.78 73.57
C CYS A 3 -43.51 18.05 72.62
N TRP A 4 -42.68 19.04 72.94
CA TRP A 4 -41.52 19.45 72.13
C TRP A 4 -40.22 18.75 72.58
N LYS A 5 -40.18 18.06 73.73
CA LYS A 5 -38.92 17.68 74.39
C LYS A 5 -38.29 16.34 74.01
N VAL A 6 -38.71 15.66 72.93
CA VAL A 6 -38.10 14.35 72.56
C VAL A 6 -37.39 14.36 71.19
N LEU A 7 -37.38 15.49 70.48
CA LEU A 7 -36.79 15.58 69.15
C LEU A 7 -35.29 15.93 69.14
N PHE A 8 -34.49 15.35 70.04
CA PHE A 8 -33.04 15.65 70.09
C PHE A 8 -32.10 14.44 70.27
N LEU A 9 -32.61 13.21 70.16
CA LEU A 9 -31.77 12.00 70.28
C LEU A 9 -32.00 10.97 69.16
N LEU A 10 -32.18 11.43 67.91
CA LEU A 10 -32.18 10.55 66.73
C LEU A 10 -31.32 11.10 65.57
N PHE A 11 -30.33 11.95 65.86
CA PHE A 11 -29.44 12.53 64.84
C PHE A 11 -27.99 12.03 64.87
N PHE A 12 -27.71 10.89 65.54
CA PHE A 12 -26.34 10.35 65.62
C PHE A 12 -26.23 8.84 65.33
N ILE A 13 -27.13 8.28 64.52
CA ILE A 13 -26.98 6.90 64.02
C ILE A 13 -27.51 6.85 62.58
N PRO A 14 -26.80 7.46 61.61
CA PRO A 14 -26.12 6.61 60.65
C PRO A 14 -24.88 7.30 60.06
N LEU A 15 -23.76 7.31 60.77
CA LEU A 15 -22.46 7.66 60.18
C LEU A 15 -21.37 6.62 60.48
N LEU A 16 -21.79 5.39 60.78
CA LEU A 16 -20.88 4.28 61.10
C LEU A 16 -21.24 2.97 60.36
N LEU A 17 -21.82 3.09 59.15
CA LEU A 17 -22.04 1.95 58.23
C LEU A 17 -21.53 2.21 56.80
N ILE A 18 -20.70 3.23 56.60
CA ILE A 18 -20.01 3.47 55.31
C ILE A 18 -18.57 2.88 55.31
N PHE A 19 -18.10 2.33 56.43
CA PHE A 19 -16.74 1.82 56.58
C PHE A 19 -16.55 0.29 56.38
N LEU A 20 -17.51 -0.40 55.74
CA LEU A 20 -17.40 -1.84 55.45
C LEU A 20 -17.54 -2.22 53.98
N ILE A 21 -17.43 -1.27 53.04
CA ILE A 21 -17.20 -1.63 51.63
C ILE A 21 -15.69 -1.62 51.41
N SER A 22 -15.09 -2.82 51.49
CA SER A 22 -13.73 -3.08 51.04
C SER A 22 -13.54 -2.48 49.64
N PRO A 23 -12.41 -1.85 49.32
CA PRO A 23 -12.10 -1.53 47.93
C PRO A 23 -11.95 -2.86 47.21
N SER A 24 -13.04 -3.32 46.58
CA SER A 24 -12.98 -4.42 45.64
C SER A 24 -12.00 -3.94 44.59
N THR A 25 -10.88 -4.64 44.47
CA THR A 25 -9.89 -4.43 43.43
C THR A 25 -10.64 -4.39 42.11
N VAL A 26 -10.75 -3.19 41.52
CA VAL A 26 -11.12 -3.04 40.13
C VAL A 26 -10.00 -3.73 39.38
N SER A 27 -10.21 -5.00 39.06
CA SER A 27 -9.37 -5.74 38.15
C SER A 27 -9.43 -4.94 36.86
N SER A 28 -8.38 -4.16 36.60
CA SER A 28 -8.09 -3.63 35.28
C SER A 28 -7.94 -4.86 34.39
N TYR A 29 -9.04 -5.27 33.76
CA TYR A 29 -8.97 -6.10 32.58
C TYR A 29 -8.26 -5.22 31.56
N SER A 30 -6.92 -5.29 31.56
CA SER A 30 -6.16 -5.08 30.36
C SER A 30 -6.73 -6.10 29.40
N LEU A 31 -7.69 -5.67 28.58
CA LEU A 31 -7.87 -6.25 27.27
C LEU A 31 -6.50 -6.12 26.63
N ASP A 32 -5.71 -7.16 26.80
CA ASP A 32 -4.58 -7.44 25.94
C ASP A 32 -5.23 -7.72 24.60
N VAL A 33 -5.64 -6.63 23.93
CA VAL A 33 -5.88 -6.60 22.50
C VAL A 33 -4.50 -6.88 21.96
N LYS A 34 -4.19 -8.18 21.89
CA LYS A 34 -3.18 -8.71 21.02
C LYS A 34 -3.56 -8.12 19.69
N VAL A 35 -2.88 -7.03 19.31
CA VAL A 35 -3.04 -6.38 18.02
C VAL A 35 -2.84 -7.50 17.04
N SER A 36 -3.95 -8.05 16.54
CA SER A 36 -3.94 -9.04 15.49
C SER A 36 -3.06 -8.42 14.44
N SER A 37 -2.04 -9.15 13.98
CA SER A 37 -1.27 -8.74 12.80
C SER A 37 -2.29 -8.27 11.79
N SER A 38 -2.33 -6.95 11.54
CA SER A 38 -3.36 -6.34 10.71
C SER A 38 -3.34 -7.09 9.39
N VAL A 39 -4.48 -7.66 8.99
CA VAL A 39 -4.59 -8.35 7.71
C VAL A 39 -4.34 -7.31 6.63
N LYS A 40 -3.12 -7.31 6.08
CA LYS A 40 -2.74 -6.36 5.05
C LYS A 40 -3.34 -6.77 3.71
N VAL A 41 -3.76 -5.77 2.95
CA VAL A 41 -4.24 -5.94 1.57
C VAL A 41 -3.04 -6.01 0.63
N ASN A 42 -2.95 -7.07 -0.17
CA ASN A 42 -1.92 -7.16 -1.20
C ASN A 42 -2.34 -6.31 -2.39
N LEU A 43 -1.54 -5.29 -2.71
CA LEU A 43 -1.73 -4.42 -3.86
C LEU A 43 -0.55 -4.60 -4.79
N SER A 44 -0.77 -5.17 -5.98
CA SER A 44 0.24 -5.29 -7.02
C SER A 44 -0.09 -4.35 -8.18
N VAL A 45 0.90 -3.58 -8.61
CA VAL A 45 0.81 -2.63 -9.72
C VAL A 45 1.83 -3.02 -10.77
N TYR A 46 1.34 -3.47 -11.92
CA TYR A 46 2.13 -3.80 -13.11
C TYR A 46 2.07 -2.63 -14.07
N TYR A 47 3.22 -2.12 -14.47
CA TYR A 47 3.31 -0.88 -15.24
C TYR A 47 4.60 -0.85 -16.06
N GLU A 48 4.70 0.09 -16.98
CA GLU A 48 5.95 0.45 -17.64
C GLU A 48 6.23 1.93 -17.36
N THR A 49 7.51 2.29 -17.35
CA THR A 49 7.93 3.69 -17.32
C THR A 49 7.66 4.34 -18.69
N LEU A 50 7.58 5.67 -18.73
CA LEU A 50 7.21 6.43 -19.94
C LEU A 50 5.81 6.11 -20.52
N CYS A 51 4.99 5.33 -19.82
CA CYS A 51 3.57 5.16 -20.11
C CYS A 51 2.75 6.26 -19.40
N PRO A 52 2.09 7.19 -20.13
CA PRO A 52 1.40 8.31 -19.50
C PRO A 52 0.30 7.89 -18.51
N SER A 53 -0.46 6.83 -18.81
CA SER A 53 -1.49 6.30 -17.93
C SER A 53 -0.89 5.73 -16.63
N CYS A 54 0.24 5.05 -16.75
CA CYS A 54 0.98 4.44 -15.65
C CYS A 54 1.55 5.51 -14.71
N ALA A 55 2.24 6.49 -15.29
CA ALA A 55 2.83 7.60 -14.56
C ALA A 55 1.74 8.40 -13.81
N ASN A 56 0.63 8.72 -14.49
CA ASN A 56 -0.50 9.41 -13.85
C ASN A 56 -1.11 8.59 -12.71
N PHE A 57 -1.27 7.28 -12.87
CA PHE A 57 -1.77 6.42 -11.81
C PHE A 57 -0.85 6.43 -10.59
N ILE A 58 0.45 6.27 -10.78
CA ILE A 58 1.43 6.29 -9.68
C ILE A 58 1.42 7.64 -8.96
N VAL A 59 1.51 8.74 -9.71
CA VAL A 59 1.65 10.09 -9.13
C VAL A 59 0.34 10.59 -8.51
N LYS A 60 -0.83 10.30 -9.11
CA LYS A 60 -2.10 10.88 -8.65
C LYS A 60 -2.92 9.90 -7.82
N ASN A 61 -3.07 8.67 -8.30
CA ASN A 61 -4.02 7.70 -7.75
C ASN A 61 -3.38 6.86 -6.64
N LEU A 62 -2.19 6.34 -6.84
CA LEU A 62 -1.50 5.56 -5.82
C LEU A 62 -1.09 6.46 -4.64
N MET A 63 -0.66 7.70 -4.90
CA MET A 63 -0.29 8.64 -3.84
C MET A 63 -1.44 9.00 -2.90
N SER A 64 -2.70 9.04 -3.37
CA SER A 64 -3.83 9.31 -2.47
C SER A 64 -3.99 8.24 -1.39
N ILE A 65 -3.60 7.00 -1.68
CA ILE A 65 -3.62 5.89 -0.72
C ILE A 65 -2.57 6.10 0.39
N PHE A 66 -1.41 6.67 0.04
CA PHE A 66 -0.39 7.04 1.02
C PHE A 66 -0.85 8.19 1.91
N ASN A 67 -1.47 9.22 1.33
CA ASN A 67 -1.93 10.40 2.07
C ASN A 67 -3.07 10.10 3.05
N ASP A 68 -3.93 9.14 2.74
CA ASP A 68 -5.08 8.77 3.57
C ASP A 68 -4.71 7.84 4.75
N GLY A 69 -3.42 7.56 4.97
CA GLY A 69 -2.94 6.68 6.05
C GLY A 69 -3.26 5.19 5.81
N LEU A 70 -3.73 4.83 4.61
CA LEU A 70 -4.02 3.44 4.24
C LEU A 70 -2.76 2.66 3.85
N PHE A 71 -1.60 3.32 3.83
CA PHE A 71 -0.34 2.68 3.50
C PHE A 71 0.04 1.55 4.47
N ASP A 72 -0.18 1.75 5.77
CA ASP A 72 0.23 0.78 6.80
C ASP A 72 -0.48 -0.57 6.70
N ILE A 73 -1.65 -0.59 6.05
CA ILE A 73 -2.48 -1.78 5.84
C ILE A 73 -2.28 -2.41 4.45
N ILE A 74 -1.30 -1.96 3.67
CA ILE A 74 -1.03 -2.47 2.33
C ILE A 74 0.33 -3.16 2.27
N ASN A 75 0.36 -4.29 1.56
CA ASN A 75 1.59 -4.86 1.01
C ASN A 75 1.69 -4.44 -0.45
N LEU A 76 2.49 -3.41 -0.72
CA LEU A 76 2.65 -2.86 -2.05
C LEU A 76 3.72 -3.65 -2.83
N ARG A 77 3.31 -4.21 -3.97
CA ARG A 77 4.19 -4.80 -4.97
C ARG A 77 4.15 -3.93 -6.23
N MET A 78 5.30 -3.46 -6.66
CA MET A 78 5.45 -2.70 -7.91
C MET A 78 6.27 -3.55 -8.90
N VAL A 79 5.80 -3.63 -10.14
CA VAL A 79 6.39 -4.47 -11.19
C VAL A 79 6.58 -3.62 -12.45
N PRO A 80 7.72 -2.90 -12.56
CA PRO A 80 8.09 -2.20 -13.79
C PRO A 80 8.50 -3.23 -14.84
N TRP A 81 7.67 -3.41 -15.86
CA TRP A 81 7.93 -4.26 -17.03
C TRP A 81 6.91 -3.92 -18.12
N GLY A 82 5.62 -3.94 -17.76
CA GLY A 82 4.51 -3.61 -18.63
C GLY A 82 4.50 -4.48 -19.89
N ASN A 83 4.61 -3.85 -21.06
CA ASN A 83 4.58 -4.54 -22.35
C ASN A 83 5.98 -4.84 -22.92
N ALA A 84 7.03 -4.72 -22.11
CA ALA A 84 8.36 -5.15 -22.50
C ALA A 84 8.37 -6.65 -22.84
N HIS A 85 9.31 -7.05 -23.70
CA HIS A 85 9.49 -8.44 -24.08
C HIS A 85 10.96 -8.78 -24.31
N MET A 86 11.28 -10.07 -24.21
CA MET A 86 12.61 -10.57 -24.55
C MET A 86 12.73 -10.81 -26.05
N ASN A 87 13.73 -10.18 -26.68
CA ASN A 87 14.15 -10.53 -28.03
C ASN A 87 14.84 -11.90 -28.01
N ARG A 88 14.27 -12.89 -28.69
CA ARG A 88 14.74 -14.28 -28.69
C ARG A 88 16.05 -14.50 -29.44
N VAL A 89 16.50 -13.54 -30.26
CA VAL A 89 17.72 -13.68 -31.08
C VAL A 89 18.96 -13.36 -30.26
N ASN A 90 18.93 -12.29 -29.48
CA ASN A 90 20.08 -11.76 -28.75
C ASN A 90 19.86 -11.68 -27.23
N ASN A 91 18.71 -12.16 -26.74
CA ASN A 91 18.32 -12.13 -25.32
C ASN A 91 18.32 -10.72 -24.70
N THR A 92 17.99 -9.69 -25.49
CA THR A 92 17.85 -8.32 -24.98
C THR A 92 16.40 -7.99 -24.64
N ILE A 93 16.19 -7.17 -23.62
CA ILE A 93 14.87 -6.60 -23.30
C ILE A 93 14.53 -5.53 -24.35
N VAL A 94 13.30 -5.54 -24.84
CA VAL A 94 12.75 -4.58 -25.79
C VAL A 94 11.48 -3.97 -25.20
N CYS A 95 11.47 -2.65 -25.10
CA CYS A 95 10.40 -1.86 -24.49
C CYS A 95 9.63 -1.04 -25.54
N GLN A 96 8.38 -0.67 -25.26
CA GLN A 96 7.50 -0.04 -26.25
C GLN A 96 7.93 1.39 -26.59
N ASN A 97 8.39 2.14 -25.58
CA ASN A 97 8.81 3.54 -25.68
C ASN A 97 10.34 3.69 -25.80
N GLY A 98 11.03 2.63 -26.22
CA GLY A 98 12.47 2.66 -26.54
C GLY A 98 13.40 2.37 -25.36
N LEU A 99 14.68 2.70 -25.53
CA LEU A 99 15.73 2.34 -24.57
C LEU A 99 15.60 3.05 -23.23
N ASP A 100 15.10 4.29 -23.23
CA ASP A 100 14.88 5.05 -22.00
C ASP A 100 13.87 4.34 -21.07
N GLU A 101 12.80 3.75 -21.62
CA GLU A 101 11.84 2.95 -20.85
C GLU A 101 12.52 1.72 -20.25
N CYS A 102 13.31 0.99 -21.04
CA CYS A 102 14.03 -0.18 -20.53
C CYS A 102 15.01 0.19 -19.41
N GLU A 103 15.75 1.29 -19.57
CA GLU A 103 16.66 1.79 -18.53
C GLU A 103 15.88 2.13 -17.26
N LEU A 104 14.81 2.91 -17.38
CA LEU A 104 14.02 3.35 -16.23
C LEU A 104 13.28 2.21 -15.54
N ASN A 105 12.72 1.25 -16.29
CA ASN A 105 12.15 0.02 -15.72
C ASN A 105 13.19 -0.68 -14.84
N THR A 106 14.40 -0.90 -15.38
CA THR A 106 15.50 -1.57 -14.67
C THR A 106 15.96 -0.79 -13.44
N ILE A 107 16.06 0.55 -13.53
CA ILE A 107 16.43 1.41 -12.40
C ILE A 107 15.39 1.32 -11.29
N GLN A 108 14.10 1.33 -11.62
CA GLN A 108 13.01 1.20 -10.66
C GLN A 108 12.96 -0.20 -10.03
N ALA A 109 13.15 -1.27 -10.82
CA ALA A 109 13.29 -2.63 -10.31
C ALA A 109 14.45 -2.74 -9.31
N CYS A 110 15.60 -2.14 -9.63
CA CYS A 110 16.74 -2.06 -8.73
C CYS A 110 16.43 -1.27 -7.45
N ALA A 111 15.72 -0.15 -7.53
CA ALA A 111 15.32 0.64 -6.36
C ALA A 111 14.45 -0.19 -5.39
N ILE A 112 13.47 -0.93 -5.93
CA ILE A 112 12.60 -1.82 -5.16
C ILE A 112 13.43 -2.88 -4.42
N ASN A 113 14.34 -3.56 -5.13
CA ASN A 113 15.18 -4.61 -4.57
C ASN A 113 16.19 -4.10 -3.53
N VAL A 114 16.81 -2.94 -3.79
CA VAL A 114 17.88 -2.36 -2.97
C VAL A 114 17.35 -1.72 -1.70
N PHE A 115 16.30 -0.90 -1.80
CA PHE A 115 15.82 -0.17 -0.64
C PHE A 115 14.97 -1.03 0.27
N ARG A 116 14.10 -1.90 -0.27
CA ARG A 116 13.13 -2.75 0.45
C ARG A 116 12.14 -2.01 1.37
N ASP A 117 12.41 -0.74 1.66
CA ASP A 117 11.58 0.22 2.34
C ASP A 117 10.69 0.91 1.30
N VAL A 118 9.39 0.70 1.44
CA VAL A 118 8.40 1.22 0.51
C VAL A 118 8.42 2.73 0.43
N ASN A 119 8.61 3.44 1.53
CA ASN A 119 8.66 4.91 1.50
C ASN A 119 9.81 5.40 0.62
N LYS A 120 10.94 4.69 0.65
CA LYS A 120 12.13 5.05 -0.14
C LYS A 120 11.96 4.71 -1.61
N TYR A 121 11.63 3.46 -1.95
CA TYR A 121 11.53 3.08 -3.37
C TYR A 121 10.32 3.74 -4.03
N TYR A 122 9.18 3.85 -3.33
CA TYR A 122 8.00 4.48 -3.89
C TYR A 122 8.23 5.98 -4.07
N GLY A 123 8.85 6.67 -3.09
CA GLY A 123 9.20 8.08 -3.24
C GLY A 123 10.10 8.34 -4.46
N LEU A 124 11.09 7.46 -4.69
CA LEU A 124 11.95 7.56 -5.87
C LEU A 124 11.17 7.33 -7.17
N ILE A 125 10.36 6.26 -7.24
CA ILE A 125 9.53 5.95 -8.41
C ILE A 125 8.54 7.10 -8.69
N PHE A 126 7.86 7.60 -7.66
CA PHE A 126 6.95 8.74 -7.76
C PHE A 126 7.64 9.94 -8.42
N CYS A 127 8.85 10.30 -7.97
CA CYS A 127 9.59 11.42 -8.53
C CYS A 127 9.96 11.17 -10.00
N MET A 128 10.41 9.96 -10.35
CA MET A 128 10.74 9.60 -11.73
C MET A 128 9.52 9.64 -12.66
N GLU A 129 8.39 9.09 -12.21
CA GLU A 129 7.13 9.13 -12.96
C GLU A 129 6.58 10.55 -13.09
N PHE A 130 6.78 11.40 -12.08
CA PHE A 130 6.45 12.82 -12.16
C PHE A 130 7.28 13.52 -13.26
N LEU A 131 8.59 13.27 -13.31
CA LEU A 131 9.43 13.77 -14.40
C LEU A 131 9.01 13.22 -15.76
N ALA A 132 8.55 11.97 -15.85
CA ALA A 132 8.02 11.40 -17.08
C ALA A 132 6.76 12.12 -17.56
N ILE A 133 5.82 12.46 -16.65
CA ILE A 133 4.64 13.28 -16.96
C ILE A 133 5.05 14.64 -17.54
N GLU A 134 6.11 15.25 -17.00
CA GLU A 134 6.62 16.55 -17.47
C GLU A 134 7.47 16.46 -18.75
N GLY A 135 7.71 15.27 -19.30
CA GLY A 135 8.63 15.08 -20.43
C GLY A 135 10.09 15.36 -20.09
N ARG A 136 10.45 15.20 -18.80
CA ARG A 136 11.77 15.47 -18.21
C ARG A 136 12.43 14.21 -17.67
N HIS A 137 12.02 13.03 -18.11
CA HIS A 137 12.48 11.72 -17.60
C HIS A 137 14.01 11.55 -17.65
N GLN A 138 14.68 12.20 -18.59
CA GLN A 138 16.14 12.24 -18.69
C GLN A 138 16.83 12.81 -17.43
N ASN A 139 16.11 13.55 -16.59
CA ASN A 139 16.63 14.10 -15.33
C ASN A 139 16.38 13.19 -14.12
N TRP A 140 16.03 11.91 -14.31
CA TRP A 140 15.65 10.98 -13.24
C TRP A 140 16.64 10.91 -12.08
N GLN A 141 17.93 11.14 -12.34
CA GLN A 141 18.99 11.12 -11.31
C GLN A 141 18.76 12.18 -10.23
N THR A 142 18.17 13.33 -10.59
CA THR A 142 17.87 14.42 -9.65
C THR A 142 16.89 14.01 -8.54
N CYS A 143 16.11 12.94 -8.76
CA CYS A 143 15.22 12.39 -7.75
C CYS A 143 15.95 11.79 -6.55
N PHE A 144 17.17 11.26 -6.74
CA PHE A 144 17.98 10.76 -5.62
C PHE A 144 18.35 11.89 -4.67
N ASP A 145 18.87 13.00 -5.23
CA ASP A 145 19.27 14.17 -4.45
C ASP A 145 18.07 14.81 -3.75
N SER A 146 16.96 14.97 -4.47
CA SER A 146 15.73 15.56 -3.93
C SER A 146 15.15 14.80 -2.74
N LEU A 147 15.39 13.49 -2.67
CA LEU A 147 14.92 12.62 -1.60
C LEU A 147 16.00 12.28 -0.56
N GLY A 148 17.23 12.78 -0.72
CA GLY A 148 18.36 12.41 0.13
C GLY A 148 18.73 10.93 0.05
N LEU A 149 18.43 10.26 -1.07
CA LEU A 149 18.73 8.85 -1.32
C LEU A 149 20.04 8.70 -2.07
N SER A 150 20.83 7.68 -1.74
CA SER A 150 22.06 7.40 -2.49
C SER A 150 21.76 6.61 -3.77
N ALA A 151 22.16 7.14 -4.92
CA ALA A 151 22.10 6.43 -6.20
C ALA A 151 23.07 5.25 -6.29
N LYS A 152 24.13 5.22 -5.46
CA LYS A 152 25.25 4.29 -5.59
C LYS A 152 24.83 2.82 -5.59
N SER A 153 23.95 2.42 -4.67
CA SER A 153 23.51 1.03 -4.54
C SER A 153 22.56 0.62 -5.66
N VAL A 154 21.68 1.52 -6.11
CA VAL A 154 20.78 1.30 -7.26
C VAL A 154 21.58 1.18 -8.56
N LEU A 155 22.52 2.10 -8.80
CA LEU A 155 23.41 2.04 -9.96
C LEU A 155 24.32 0.81 -9.94
N LYS A 156 24.74 0.34 -8.76
CA LYS A 156 25.48 -0.93 -8.65
C LYS A 156 24.62 -2.12 -9.08
N CYS A 157 23.35 -2.16 -8.68
CA CYS A 157 22.39 -3.17 -9.11
C CYS A 157 22.14 -3.12 -10.62
N TYR A 158 22.05 -1.92 -11.20
CA TYR A 158 21.90 -1.74 -12.64
C TYR A 158 23.13 -2.28 -13.40
N ASN A 159 24.33 -1.85 -13.01
CA ASN A 159 25.57 -2.13 -13.74
C ASN A 159 26.12 -3.55 -13.57
N ASN A 160 25.79 -4.26 -12.48
CA ASN A 160 26.32 -5.61 -12.23
C ASN A 160 25.45 -6.74 -12.82
N GLY A 161 24.42 -6.40 -13.60
CA GLY A 161 23.47 -7.34 -14.20
C GLY A 161 22.40 -7.86 -13.24
N THR A 162 22.36 -7.42 -11.97
CA THR A 162 21.24 -7.73 -11.07
C THR A 162 19.94 -7.13 -11.60
N GLY A 163 19.97 -5.89 -12.11
CA GLY A 163 18.81 -5.24 -12.72
C GLY A 163 18.19 -6.05 -13.85
N THR A 164 19.01 -6.54 -14.79
CA THR A 164 18.53 -7.39 -15.90
C THR A 164 17.85 -8.67 -15.41
N LYS A 165 18.35 -9.28 -14.33
CA LYS A 165 17.70 -10.48 -13.74
C LYS A 165 16.34 -10.14 -13.14
N LEU A 166 16.25 -9.01 -12.43
CA LEU A 166 14.99 -8.53 -11.86
C LEU A 166 13.95 -8.23 -12.95
N GLU A 167 14.36 -7.59 -14.04
CA GLU A 167 13.48 -7.36 -15.20
C GLU A 167 12.97 -8.67 -15.81
N VAL A 168 13.85 -9.67 -15.99
CA VAL A 168 13.42 -10.99 -16.48
C VAL A 168 12.43 -11.67 -15.52
N GLU A 169 12.64 -11.54 -14.20
CA GLU A 169 11.69 -12.02 -13.19
C GLU A 169 10.35 -11.28 -13.25
N HIS A 170 10.36 -9.97 -13.43
CA HIS A 170 9.15 -9.16 -13.64
C HIS A 170 8.43 -9.53 -14.93
N GLY A 171 9.15 -9.79 -16.02
CA GLY A 171 8.58 -10.28 -17.26
C GLY A 171 7.95 -11.67 -17.12
N TYR A 172 8.60 -12.57 -16.37
CA TYR A 172 8.04 -13.86 -16.04
C TYR A 172 6.75 -13.72 -15.21
N GLU A 173 6.78 -12.91 -14.14
CA GLU A 173 5.61 -12.64 -13.30
C GLU A 173 4.45 -12.07 -14.13
N THR A 174 4.72 -11.09 -14.97
CA THR A 174 3.72 -10.42 -15.82
C THR A 174 3.12 -11.37 -16.85
N ALA A 175 3.93 -12.26 -17.45
CA ALA A 175 3.45 -13.25 -18.41
C ALA A 175 2.54 -14.32 -17.79
N HIS A 176 2.56 -14.49 -16.46
CA HIS A 176 1.73 -15.45 -15.72
C HIS A 176 0.51 -14.79 -15.05
N LEU A 177 0.20 -13.54 -15.37
CA LEU A 177 -1.04 -12.91 -14.95
C LEU A 177 -2.24 -13.66 -15.53
N ASP A 178 -3.25 -13.88 -14.69
CA ASP A 178 -4.53 -14.49 -15.06
C ASP A 178 -5.72 -13.62 -14.60
N PRO A 179 -6.49 -13.05 -15.54
CA PRO A 179 -6.23 -13.00 -16.97
C PRO A 179 -4.95 -12.22 -17.31
N PRO A 180 -4.37 -12.44 -18.51
CA PRO A 180 -3.28 -11.62 -19.02
C PRO A 180 -3.68 -10.14 -19.03
N GLN A 181 -2.71 -9.27 -18.74
CA GLN A 181 -2.95 -7.82 -18.78
C GLN A 181 -3.41 -7.40 -20.19
N SER A 182 -4.46 -6.57 -20.24
CA SER A 182 -5.02 -6.04 -21.50
C SER A 182 -4.79 -4.53 -21.68
N PHE A 183 -4.33 -3.85 -20.63
CA PHE A 183 -3.99 -2.43 -20.61
C PHE A 183 -3.04 -2.17 -19.44
N LEU A 184 -2.43 -0.97 -19.41
CA LEU A 184 -1.58 -0.52 -18.31
C LEU A 184 -2.07 0.82 -17.72
N PRO A 185 -1.83 1.05 -16.41
CA PRO A 185 -1.28 0.09 -15.45
C PRO A 185 -2.30 -1.02 -15.15
N TRP A 186 -1.80 -2.22 -14.90
CA TRP A 186 -2.62 -3.36 -14.51
C TRP A 186 -2.55 -3.54 -12.99
N VAL A 187 -3.71 -3.47 -12.33
CA VAL A 187 -3.80 -3.42 -10.86
C VAL A 187 -4.48 -4.67 -10.34
N VAL A 188 -3.83 -5.33 -9.38
CA VAL A 188 -4.30 -6.55 -8.72
C VAL A 188 -4.42 -6.30 -7.23
N VAL A 189 -5.60 -6.55 -6.67
CA VAL A 189 -5.88 -6.43 -5.23
C VAL A 189 -6.26 -7.79 -4.68
N ASN A 190 -5.51 -8.30 -3.70
CA ASN A 190 -5.69 -9.65 -3.14
C ASN A 190 -5.83 -10.73 -4.23
N TYR A 191 -4.92 -10.69 -5.22
CA TYR A 191 -4.88 -11.62 -6.35
C TYR A 191 -6.08 -11.52 -7.33
N GLN A 192 -6.94 -10.51 -7.17
CA GLN A 192 -8.04 -10.22 -8.08
C GLN A 192 -7.69 -8.99 -8.94
N PRO A 193 -7.58 -9.13 -10.27
CA PRO A 193 -7.36 -7.98 -11.14
C PRO A 193 -8.60 -7.10 -11.17
N LEU A 194 -8.39 -5.78 -11.14
CA LEU A 194 -9.50 -4.82 -11.19
C LEU A 194 -10.09 -4.65 -12.61
N GLY A 195 -9.47 -5.26 -13.63
CA GLY A 195 -9.96 -5.27 -15.01
C GLY A 195 -10.05 -3.87 -15.64
N ASN A 196 -10.69 -3.75 -16.81
CA ASN A 196 -10.75 -2.51 -17.61
C ASN A 196 -11.71 -1.43 -17.05
N CYS A 197 -11.79 -1.33 -15.72
CA CYS A 197 -12.51 -0.26 -15.06
C CYS A 197 -11.80 1.07 -15.31
N ARG A 198 -12.58 2.17 -15.45
CA ARG A 198 -12.00 3.52 -15.52
C ARG A 198 -11.11 3.77 -14.29
N ILE A 199 -10.05 4.56 -14.43
CA ILE A 199 -9.11 4.88 -13.33
C ILE A 199 -9.83 5.34 -12.05
N THR A 200 -10.90 6.14 -12.19
CA THR A 200 -11.73 6.58 -11.05
C THR A 200 -12.45 5.42 -10.35
N THR A 201 -12.93 4.44 -11.13
CA THR A 201 -13.55 3.22 -10.63
C THR A 201 -12.51 2.29 -10.00
N ILE A 202 -11.31 2.20 -10.55
CA ILE A 202 -10.17 1.47 -9.95
C ILE A 202 -9.90 2.01 -8.55
N LEU A 203 -9.77 3.34 -8.39
CA LEU A 203 -9.58 3.96 -7.08
C LEU A 203 -10.72 3.63 -6.10
N GLN A 204 -11.97 3.73 -6.53
CA GLN A 204 -13.12 3.42 -5.68
C GLN A 204 -13.13 1.94 -5.25
N LEU A 205 -12.82 1.02 -6.17
CA LEU A 205 -12.72 -0.40 -5.87
C LEU A 205 -11.57 -0.70 -4.92
N MET A 206 -10.41 -0.08 -5.13
CA MET A 206 -9.28 -0.16 -4.20
C MET A 206 -9.69 0.33 -2.81
N TYR A 207 -10.31 1.51 -2.71
CA TYR A 207 -10.76 2.07 -1.44
C TYR A 207 -11.81 1.19 -0.77
N ALA A 208 -12.76 0.65 -1.53
CA ALA A 208 -13.78 -0.27 -1.03
C ALA A 208 -13.18 -1.58 -0.53
N MET A 209 -12.17 -2.12 -1.20
CA MET A 209 -11.46 -3.33 -0.74
C MET A 209 -10.60 -3.06 0.49
N LEU A 210 -9.92 -1.91 0.54
CA LEU A 210 -9.13 -1.47 1.69
C LEU A 210 -10.00 -1.23 2.92
N THR A 211 -11.13 -0.54 2.77
CA THR A 211 -12.09 -0.30 3.86
C THR A 211 -12.78 -1.58 4.32
N LYS A 212 -13.11 -2.51 3.42
CA LYS A 212 -13.62 -3.84 3.80
C LYS A 212 -12.59 -4.64 4.60
N ALA A 213 -11.31 -4.59 4.23
CA ALA A 213 -10.24 -5.23 4.98
C ALA A 213 -10.09 -4.64 6.39
N LEU A 214 -10.27 -3.32 6.53
CA LEU A 214 -10.28 -2.63 7.82
C LEU A 214 -11.47 -3.00 8.71
N LEU A 215 -12.65 -3.18 8.12
CA LEU A 215 -13.89 -3.45 8.87
C LEU A 215 -14.08 -4.93 9.22
N ASN A 216 -13.51 -5.86 8.45
CA ASN A 216 -13.72 -7.30 8.62
C ASN A 216 -12.40 -8.10 8.59
N PRO A 217 -11.58 -8.08 9.66
CA PRO A 217 -10.41 -8.96 9.76
C PRO A 217 -10.74 -10.47 9.85
N VAL A 218 -12.02 -10.86 9.86
CA VAL A 218 -12.48 -12.25 10.11
C VAL A 218 -13.21 -12.91 8.92
N SER A 219 -13.44 -12.24 7.78
CA SER A 219 -14.10 -12.91 6.64
C SER A 219 -13.37 -12.68 5.32
N ALA A 220 -12.29 -13.43 5.11
CA ALA A 220 -11.81 -13.72 3.76
C ALA A 220 -12.83 -14.63 3.05
N ASN A 221 -13.85 -14.02 2.47
CA ASN A 221 -14.67 -14.56 1.38
C ASN A 221 -15.40 -13.36 0.74
N CYS A 222 -14.90 -12.91 -0.41
CA CYS A 222 -15.44 -11.75 -1.11
C CYS A 222 -16.49 -12.19 -2.15
N LEU A 223 -17.75 -11.81 -1.89
CA LEU A 223 -18.70 -11.23 -2.85
C LEU A 223 -18.99 -12.03 -4.13
N GLN A 224 -19.94 -12.96 -4.00
CA GLN A 224 -20.67 -13.57 -5.11
C GLN A 224 -22.04 -12.90 -5.38
N GLN A 225 -22.20 -11.61 -5.08
CA GLN A 225 -23.48 -10.89 -5.25
C GLN A 225 -23.31 -9.55 -5.97
N ILE A 226 -22.94 -9.59 -7.27
CA ILE A 226 -23.23 -8.50 -8.22
C ILE A 226 -23.63 -9.12 -9.58
N SER A 227 -24.56 -10.07 -9.57
CA SER A 227 -25.28 -10.51 -10.76
C SER A 227 -26.75 -10.75 -10.40
N ALA A 228 -27.45 -9.65 -10.09
CA ALA A 228 -28.90 -9.61 -10.04
C ALA A 228 -29.36 -8.18 -10.35
N GLN A 229 -29.16 -7.78 -11.61
CA GLN A 229 -29.99 -6.81 -12.30
C GLN A 229 -29.96 -7.10 -13.80
#